data_AF-A0A7C4MYW5-F1
#
_entry.id   AF-A0A7C4MYW5-F1
#
_cell.length_a   1.000
_cell.length_b   1.000
_cell.length_c   1.000
_cell.angle_alpha   90.00
_cell.angle_beta   90.00
_cell.angle_gamma   90.00
#
_symmetry.space_group_name_H-M   'P 1'
#
loop_
_entity.id
_entity.type
_entity.pdbx_description
1 polymer ?
#
loop_
_entity_poly.entity_id
_entity_poly.type
_entity_poly.pdbx_seq_one_letter_code
_entity_poly.pdbx_strand_id
1 'polypeptide(L)'
;MELMAKESCPDEERVADYLEGRLSAEDKEAMDAHLSECELCLEELVIAGKAIRDAAALPAVPSGVTEGAVRLVVGRTTGITKKGVKESIAACAEKISDFFRYSIPWRWQHATIRSSRTAAAPDLVIVRKVFKEIEAEIEIEKTGQDKAHIRVKAGGRDKNGIRVTLKKGEREISSQLLSGGYALFEDIPFGRYEIVFSTNGSELGTYTFEIRESRNG
;
A
#
# COMPACT_ATOMS: atom_id res chain seq x y z
N MET A 1 -6.90 29.00 4.43
CA MET A 1 -8.19 28.41 4.83
C MET A 1 -8.14 26.95 4.45
N GLU A 2 -8.06 25.96 5.33
CA GLU A 2 -7.79 25.89 6.77
C GLU A 2 -7.57 24.38 7.00
N LEU A 3 -6.38 23.96 7.43
CA LEU A 3 -6.04 22.57 7.72
C LEU A 3 -6.52 22.17 9.13
N MET A 4 -7.75 22.54 9.52
CA MET A 4 -8.21 22.48 10.93
C MET A 4 -9.37 21.52 11.23
N ALA A 5 -9.64 20.49 10.40
CA ALA A 5 -10.78 19.60 10.66
C ALA A 5 -10.44 18.17 11.13
N LYS A 6 -9.17 17.73 11.12
CA LYS A 6 -8.87 16.32 11.42
C LYS A 6 -8.86 15.97 12.92
N GLU A 7 -8.78 16.97 13.82
CA GLU A 7 -8.77 16.71 15.27
C GLU A 7 -10.17 16.40 15.85
N SER A 8 -11.25 16.67 15.11
CA SER A 8 -12.63 16.43 15.55
C SER A 8 -13.36 15.34 14.74
N CYS A 9 -12.68 14.70 13.79
CA CYS A 9 -13.27 13.60 13.03
C CYS A 9 -13.24 12.30 13.86
N PRO A 10 -14.26 11.44 13.75
CA PRO A 10 -14.23 10.11 14.35
C PRO A 10 -13.07 9.29 13.79
N ASP A 11 -12.53 8.39 14.60
CA ASP A 11 -11.54 7.42 14.14
C ASP A 11 -12.17 6.34 13.24
N GLU A 12 -11.29 5.60 12.56
CA GLU A 12 -11.68 4.54 11.61
C GLU A 12 -12.50 3.42 12.30
N GLU A 13 -12.26 3.16 13.60
CA GLU A 13 -12.96 2.14 14.36
C GLU A 13 -14.43 2.53 14.59
N ARG A 14 -14.69 3.78 15.01
CA ARG A 14 -16.04 4.32 15.16
C ARG A 14 -16.81 4.38 13.84
N VAL A 15 -16.13 4.68 12.72
CA VAL A 15 -16.74 4.66 11.38
C VAL A 15 -17.14 3.22 10.98
N ALA A 16 -16.26 2.24 11.23
CA ALA A 16 -16.57 0.83 10.97
C ALA A 16 -17.74 0.32 11.83
N ASP A 17 -17.75 0.65 13.12
CA ASP A 17 -18.83 0.28 14.03
C ASP A 17 -20.17 0.92 13.63
N TYR A 18 -20.15 2.14 13.09
CA TYR A 18 -21.35 2.78 12.53
C TYR A 18 -21.87 2.02 11.30
N LEU A 19 -21.00 1.69 10.34
CA LEU A 19 -21.36 0.96 9.12
C LEU A 19 -21.90 -0.45 9.41
N GLU A 20 -21.37 -1.10 10.43
CA GLU A 20 -21.79 -2.45 10.85
C GLU A 20 -22.98 -2.44 11.83
N GLY A 21 -23.45 -1.26 12.25
CA GLY A 21 -24.56 -1.13 13.20
C GLY A 21 -24.22 -1.60 14.62
N ARG A 22 -22.94 -1.56 15.01
CA ARG A 22 -22.43 -1.96 16.33
C ARG A 22 -22.41 -0.82 17.36
N LEU A 23 -22.61 0.42 16.94
CA LEU A 23 -22.66 1.57 17.85
C LEU A 23 -23.88 1.57 18.77
N SER A 24 -23.71 2.15 19.96
CA SER A 24 -24.82 2.46 20.87
C SER A 24 -25.76 3.52 20.23
N ALA A 25 -26.99 3.64 20.73
CA ALA A 25 -27.93 4.64 20.22
C ALA A 25 -27.40 6.08 20.39
N GLU A 26 -26.74 6.36 21.51
CA GLU A 26 -26.13 7.67 21.80
C GLU A 26 -24.94 7.96 20.87
N ASP A 27 -24.05 6.98 20.67
CA ASP A 27 -22.91 7.13 19.75
C ASP A 27 -23.34 7.28 18.30
N LYS A 28 -24.44 6.62 17.92
CA LYS A 28 -25.00 6.72 16.58
C LYS A 28 -25.57 8.13 16.35
N GLU A 29 -26.31 8.69 17.29
CA GLU A 29 -26.84 10.05 17.18
C GLU A 29 -25.72 11.08 17.09
N ALA A 30 -24.65 10.92 17.89
CA ALA A 30 -23.46 11.75 17.80
C ALA A 30 -22.76 11.65 16.43
N MET A 31 -22.69 10.43 15.86
CA MET A 31 -22.14 10.22 14.53
C MET A 31 -23.03 10.86 13.44
N ASP A 32 -24.34 10.70 13.51
CA ASP A 32 -25.30 11.29 12.56
C ASP A 32 -25.23 12.83 12.57
N ALA A 33 -25.09 13.43 13.76
CA ALA A 33 -24.88 14.87 13.92
C ALA A 33 -23.55 15.31 13.28
N HIS A 34 -22.45 14.60 13.53
CA HIS A 34 -21.16 14.91 12.93
C HIS A 34 -21.18 14.81 11.40
N LEU A 35 -21.78 13.75 10.84
CA LEU A 35 -21.87 13.54 9.39
C LEU A 35 -22.71 14.62 8.68
N SER A 36 -23.61 15.27 9.41
CA SER A 36 -24.41 16.40 8.89
C SER A 36 -23.58 17.68 8.74
N GLU A 37 -22.48 17.80 9.46
CA GLU A 37 -21.61 18.99 9.50
C GLU A 37 -20.25 18.77 8.80
N CYS A 38 -19.83 17.52 8.62
CA CYS A 38 -18.52 17.16 8.06
C CYS A 38 -18.64 16.44 6.71
N GLU A 39 -18.48 17.19 5.61
CA GLU A 39 -18.51 16.65 4.25
C GLU A 39 -17.44 15.57 4.00
N LEU A 40 -16.25 15.71 4.60
CA LEU A 40 -15.14 14.75 4.45
C LEU A 40 -15.50 13.37 5.03
N CYS A 41 -16.07 13.33 6.23
CA CYS A 41 -16.48 12.07 6.86
C CYS A 41 -17.68 11.43 6.14
N LEU A 42 -18.58 12.26 5.58
CA LEU A 42 -19.67 11.76 4.75
C LEU A 42 -19.15 11.10 3.47
N GLU A 43 -18.19 11.72 2.77
CA GLU A 43 -17.56 11.14 1.59
C GLU A 43 -16.84 9.82 1.92
N GLU A 44 -16.07 9.79 3.01
CA GLU A 44 -15.37 8.58 3.48
C GLU A 44 -16.35 7.44 3.76
N LEU A 45 -17.46 7.73 4.44
CA LEU A 45 -18.50 6.77 4.74
C LEU A 45 -19.15 6.19 3.46
N VAL A 46 -19.39 7.02 2.45
CA VAL A 46 -19.96 6.58 1.16
C VAL A 46 -18.99 5.63 0.44
N ILE A 47 -17.70 5.94 0.44
CA ILE A 47 -16.66 5.10 -0.17
C ILE A 47 -16.56 3.76 0.56
N ALA A 48 -16.45 3.78 1.89
CA ALA A 48 -16.37 2.57 2.71
C ALA A 48 -17.62 1.70 2.58
N GLY A 49 -18.81 2.30 2.63
CA GLY A 49 -20.07 1.59 2.44
C GLY A 49 -20.20 0.93 1.06
N LYS A 50 -19.66 1.56 0.01
CA LYS A 50 -19.60 0.95 -1.32
C LYS A 50 -18.67 -0.26 -1.34
N ALA A 51 -17.47 -0.14 -0.77
CA ALA A 51 -16.51 -1.25 -0.71
C ALA A 51 -17.08 -2.47 0.02
N ILE A 52 -17.81 -2.28 1.12
CA ILE A 52 -18.46 -3.37 1.88
C ILE A 52 -19.53 -4.07 1.04
N ARG A 53 -20.38 -3.30 0.32
CA ARG A 53 -21.40 -3.88 -0.57
C ARG A 53 -20.79 -4.65 -1.74
N ASP A 54 -19.74 -4.10 -2.35
CA ASP A 54 -19.04 -4.74 -3.45
C ASP A 54 -18.33 -6.03 -2.98
N ALA A 55 -17.75 -6.02 -1.77
CA ALA A 55 -17.18 -7.22 -1.15
C ALA A 55 -18.25 -8.29 -0.83
N ALA A 56 -19.44 -7.87 -0.37
CA ALA A 56 -20.57 -8.78 -0.13
C ALA A 56 -21.12 -9.41 -1.42
N ALA A 57 -20.89 -8.80 -2.58
CA ALA A 57 -21.28 -9.33 -3.88
C ALA A 57 -20.30 -10.38 -4.44
N LEU A 58 -19.13 -10.57 -3.81
CA LEU A 58 -18.16 -11.57 -4.23
C LEU A 58 -18.61 -12.99 -3.84
N PRO A 59 -18.30 -14.02 -4.66
CA PRO A 59 -18.64 -15.40 -4.35
C PRO A 59 -17.97 -15.84 -3.04
N ALA A 60 -18.70 -16.61 -2.23
CA ALA A 60 -18.19 -17.15 -0.98
C ALA A 60 -16.89 -17.91 -1.22
N VAL A 61 -15.86 -17.57 -0.44
CA VAL A 61 -14.55 -18.19 -0.53
C VAL A 61 -14.69 -19.70 -0.25
N PRO A 62 -14.11 -20.59 -1.08
CA PRO A 62 -14.21 -22.04 -0.89
C PRO A 62 -13.73 -22.47 0.50
N SER A 63 -14.52 -23.28 1.22
CA SER A 63 -14.21 -23.71 2.59
C SER A 63 -12.82 -24.34 2.74
N GLY A 64 -12.33 -25.01 1.70
CA GLY A 64 -11.01 -25.65 1.71
C GLY A 64 -9.83 -24.68 1.89
N VAL A 65 -9.93 -23.43 1.41
CA VAL A 65 -8.86 -22.44 1.61
C VAL A 65 -8.93 -21.79 3.00
N THR A 66 -10.13 -21.60 3.53
CA THR A 66 -10.36 -21.09 4.89
C THR A 66 -9.92 -22.12 5.94
N GLU A 67 -10.29 -23.39 5.77
CA GLU A 67 -9.86 -24.48 6.64
C GLU A 67 -8.34 -24.70 6.57
N GLY A 68 -7.74 -24.57 5.38
CA GLY A 68 -6.29 -24.62 5.19
C GLY A 68 -5.56 -23.52 5.97
N ALA A 69 -6.07 -22.29 5.91
CA ALA A 69 -5.52 -21.15 6.65
C ALA A 69 -5.68 -21.32 8.17
N VAL A 70 -6.86 -21.75 8.65
CA VAL A 70 -7.12 -22.03 10.07
C VAL A 70 -6.18 -23.10 10.60
N ARG A 71 -5.97 -24.19 9.84
CA ARG A 71 -5.06 -25.28 10.24
C ARG A 71 -3.61 -24.83 10.43
N LEU A 72 -3.14 -23.87 9.62
CA LEU A 72 -1.79 -23.31 9.73
C LEU A 72 -1.59 -22.47 11.00
N VAL A 73 -2.65 -21.86 11.52
CA VAL A 73 -2.61 -21.05 12.75
C VAL A 73 -2.83 -21.92 13.99
N VAL A 74 -3.75 -22.89 13.93
CA VAL A 74 -4.04 -23.82 15.05
C VAL A 74 -2.87 -24.77 15.34
N GLY A 75 -2.04 -25.11 14.34
CA GLY A 75 -0.83 -25.91 14.52
C GLY A 75 0.30 -25.24 15.32
N ARG A 76 0.19 -23.94 15.64
CA ARG A 76 1.22 -23.17 16.39
C ARG A 76 0.93 -23.01 17.89
N THR A 77 -0.22 -23.44 18.40
CA THR A 77 -0.68 -23.12 19.77
C THR A 77 -0.65 -24.27 20.78
N THR A 78 0.01 -25.40 20.50
CA THR A 78 0.23 -26.45 21.51
C THR A 78 1.37 -26.05 22.45
N GLY A 79 1.11 -25.14 23.38
CA GLY A 79 2.09 -24.82 24.41
C GLY A 79 1.90 -23.50 25.17
N ILE A 80 0.68 -23.06 25.49
CA ILE A 80 0.51 -22.02 26.51
C ILE A 80 -0.63 -22.42 27.46
N THR A 81 -0.24 -22.66 28.71
CA THR A 81 -1.06 -23.04 29.85
C THR A 81 -2.05 -21.94 30.25
N LYS A 82 -3.25 -22.37 30.63
CA LYS A 82 -4.36 -21.54 31.12
C LYS A 82 -3.97 -20.78 32.40
N LYS A 83 -3.70 -19.48 32.30
CA LYS A 83 -3.87 -18.50 33.41
C LYS A 83 -3.94 -17.07 32.86
N GLY A 84 -5.06 -16.38 33.13
CA GLY A 84 -5.17 -14.91 33.09
C GLY A 84 -5.60 -14.28 31.75
N VAL A 85 -6.91 -14.27 31.46
CA VAL A 85 -7.50 -13.69 30.23
C VAL A 85 -7.99 -12.24 30.44
N LYS A 86 -7.37 -11.44 31.34
CA LYS A 86 -7.88 -10.08 31.62
C LYS A 86 -6.89 -8.93 31.50
N GLU A 87 -5.64 -9.16 31.09
CA GLU A 87 -4.65 -8.06 30.98
C GLU A 87 -3.92 -7.99 29.63
N SER A 88 -4.33 -8.73 28.59
CA SER A 88 -3.55 -8.83 27.34
C SER A 88 -4.23 -8.31 26.06
N ILE A 89 -5.35 -7.57 26.15
CA ILE A 89 -5.90 -6.92 24.95
C ILE A 89 -5.10 -5.64 24.61
N ALA A 90 -4.66 -4.88 25.62
CA ALA A 90 -3.77 -3.73 25.44
C ALA A 90 -2.38 -4.11 24.87
N ALA A 91 -1.89 -5.32 25.15
CA ALA A 91 -0.61 -5.82 24.62
C ALA A 91 -0.72 -6.45 23.22
N CYS A 92 -1.94 -6.70 22.71
CA CYS A 92 -2.15 -7.19 21.35
C CYS A 92 -2.36 -6.05 20.34
N ALA A 93 -2.90 -4.90 20.77
CA ALA A 93 -3.11 -3.75 19.90
C ALA A 93 -1.79 -3.15 19.38
N GLU A 94 -0.73 -3.09 20.21
CA GLU A 94 0.60 -2.68 19.72
C GLU A 94 1.23 -3.70 18.75
N LYS A 95 0.91 -4.99 18.88
CA LYS A 95 1.53 -6.06 18.09
C LYS A 95 0.93 -6.28 16.70
N ILE A 96 -0.27 -5.77 16.43
CA ILE A 96 -0.86 -5.85 15.09
C ILE A 96 -0.28 -4.75 14.18
N SER A 97 0.08 -3.58 14.72
CA SER A 97 0.86 -2.58 13.97
C SER A 97 2.28 -3.08 13.64
N ASP A 98 2.83 -3.95 14.49
CA ASP A 98 4.10 -4.62 14.22
C ASP A 98 3.95 -5.79 13.23
N PHE A 99 2.80 -6.44 13.10
CA PHE A 99 2.64 -7.52 12.11
C PHE A 99 2.75 -7.01 10.66
N PHE A 100 2.32 -5.77 10.38
CA PHE A 100 2.61 -5.09 9.12
C PHE A 100 4.02 -4.48 9.03
N ARG A 101 4.76 -4.38 10.15
CA ARG A 101 6.21 -4.08 10.14
C ARG A 101 7.09 -5.32 9.94
N TYR A 102 6.57 -6.54 10.14
CA TYR A 102 7.37 -7.79 10.16
C TYR A 102 7.25 -8.70 8.92
N SER A 103 6.65 -8.25 7.81
CA SER A 103 6.73 -8.98 6.53
C SER A 103 8.02 -8.72 5.74
N ILE A 104 8.98 -7.97 6.33
CA ILE A 104 10.32 -7.75 5.76
C ILE A 104 11.32 -8.62 6.53
N PRO A 105 11.89 -9.69 5.96
CA PRO A 105 13.03 -10.35 6.56
C PRO A 105 14.28 -9.50 6.32
N TRP A 106 14.59 -8.62 7.28
CA TRP A 106 15.92 -8.03 7.43
C TRP A 106 16.93 -9.11 7.84
N ARG A 107 17.66 -9.65 6.87
CA ARG A 107 19.08 -10.01 7.03
C ARG A 107 19.85 -9.45 5.85
N TRP A 108 20.62 -8.41 6.15
CA TRP A 108 21.63 -7.87 5.26
C TRP A 108 22.74 -8.93 5.08
N GLN A 109 23.08 -9.24 3.84
CA GLN A 109 24.46 -9.55 3.50
C GLN A 109 24.99 -8.42 2.63
N HIS A 110 25.87 -7.61 3.22
CA HIS A 110 26.70 -6.68 2.48
C HIS A 110 27.64 -7.50 1.58
N ALA A 111 27.37 -7.49 0.28
CA ALA A 111 28.36 -7.80 -0.72
C ALA A 111 28.49 -6.57 -1.62
N THR A 112 29.60 -5.85 -1.46
CA THR A 112 30.07 -4.88 -2.44
C THR A 112 30.18 -5.59 -3.79
N ILE A 113 29.33 -5.32 -4.78
CA ILE A 113 29.58 -5.53 -6.23
C ILE A 113 28.43 -4.92 -7.07
N ARG A 114 28.81 -4.03 -8.00
CA ARG A 114 28.22 -3.70 -9.32
C ARG A 114 26.73 -4.07 -9.57
N SER A 115 25.85 -3.05 -9.49
CA SER A 115 24.45 -2.99 -9.96
C SER A 115 23.58 -4.25 -9.75
N SER A 116 22.96 -4.37 -8.58
CA SER A 116 22.03 -5.45 -8.24
C SER A 116 20.65 -5.26 -8.88
N ARG A 117 20.31 -6.13 -9.81
CA ARG A 117 18.93 -6.42 -10.21
C ARG A 117 18.51 -7.65 -9.39
N THR A 118 17.65 -7.46 -8.39
CA THR A 118 17.18 -8.57 -7.54
C THR A 118 15.79 -8.97 -8.00
N ALA A 119 15.64 -10.18 -8.56
CA ALA A 119 14.34 -10.76 -8.87
C ALA A 119 13.81 -11.42 -7.59
N ALA A 120 12.80 -10.82 -6.97
CA ALA A 120 12.20 -11.30 -5.71
C ALA A 120 11.02 -12.27 -5.95
N ALA A 121 10.53 -12.35 -7.18
CA ALA A 121 9.58 -13.33 -7.71
C ALA A 121 9.84 -13.45 -9.23
N PRO A 122 9.46 -14.54 -9.92
CA PRO A 122 9.74 -14.69 -11.36
C PRO A 122 9.22 -13.51 -12.20
N ASP A 123 8.14 -12.88 -11.75
CA ASP A 123 7.48 -11.77 -12.44
C ASP A 123 7.78 -10.39 -11.84
N LEU A 124 8.64 -10.30 -10.81
CA LEU A 124 8.94 -9.05 -10.09
C LEU A 124 10.41 -8.66 -10.24
N VAL A 125 10.64 -7.48 -10.81
CA VAL A 125 11.96 -6.85 -10.91
C VAL A 125 12.01 -5.64 -9.99
N ILE A 126 12.97 -5.63 -9.06
CA ILE A 126 13.22 -4.47 -8.20
C ILE A 126 14.54 -3.83 -8.59
N VAL A 127 14.51 -2.51 -8.82
CA VAL A 127 15.67 -1.70 -9.13
C VAL A 127 15.79 -0.58 -8.11
N ARG A 128 16.97 -0.44 -7.50
CA ARG A 128 17.30 0.69 -6.63
C ARG A 128 18.30 1.61 -7.32
N LYS A 129 18.03 2.92 -7.27
CA LYS A 129 18.88 3.96 -7.86
C LYS A 129 18.94 5.17 -6.93
N VAL A 130 20.09 5.81 -6.93
CA VAL A 130 20.30 7.08 -6.22
C VAL A 130 20.47 8.16 -7.27
N PHE A 131 19.64 9.21 -7.19
CA PHE A 131 19.69 10.38 -8.06
C PHE A 131 19.85 11.63 -7.20
N LYS A 132 20.98 12.34 -7.31
CA LYS A 132 21.28 13.51 -6.48
C LYS A 132 21.03 13.19 -4.99
N GLU A 133 19.95 13.74 -4.43
CA GLU A 133 19.57 13.65 -3.02
C GLU A 133 18.40 12.68 -2.75
N ILE A 134 17.95 11.95 -3.78
CA ILE A 134 16.87 10.97 -3.67
C ILE A 134 17.38 9.54 -3.88
N GLU A 135 16.83 8.62 -3.11
CA GLU A 135 16.94 7.18 -3.33
C GLU A 135 15.60 6.67 -3.84
N ALA A 136 15.59 6.15 -5.06
CA ALA A 136 14.42 5.62 -5.73
C ALA A 136 14.46 4.08 -5.76
N GLU A 137 13.32 3.48 -5.41
CA GLU A 137 13.05 2.05 -5.57
C GLU A 137 11.93 1.89 -6.61
N ILE A 138 12.23 1.17 -7.69
CA ILE A 138 11.33 0.94 -8.81
C ILE A 138 11.05 -0.56 -8.86
N GLU A 139 9.79 -0.92 -8.59
CA GLU A 139 9.27 -2.27 -8.66
C GLU A 139 8.47 -2.41 -9.96
N ILE A 140 8.78 -3.42 -10.76
CA ILE A 140 8.07 -3.74 -12.01
C ILE A 140 7.55 -5.17 -11.89
N GLU A 141 6.24 -5.34 -11.93
CA GLU A 141 5.55 -6.61 -11.77
C GLU A 141 4.76 -6.95 -13.04
N LYS A 142 4.94 -8.16 -13.63
CA LYS A 142 4.12 -8.61 -14.76
C LYS A 142 2.72 -8.97 -14.26
N THR A 143 1.69 -8.35 -14.82
CA THR A 143 0.28 -8.58 -14.45
C THR A 143 -0.53 -9.29 -15.53
N GLY A 144 0.02 -9.45 -16.73
CA GLY A 144 -0.62 -10.15 -17.85
C GLY A 144 0.35 -10.48 -18.98
N GLN A 145 -0.18 -10.92 -20.13
CA GLN A 145 0.62 -11.41 -21.25
C GLN A 145 1.60 -10.35 -21.81
N ASP A 146 1.23 -9.07 -21.78
CA ASP A 146 2.07 -7.94 -22.23
C ASP A 146 1.90 -6.70 -21.36
N LYS A 147 1.56 -6.89 -20.08
CA LYS A 147 1.24 -5.82 -19.15
C LYS A 147 2.05 -5.93 -17.88
N ALA A 148 2.39 -4.78 -17.32
CA ALA A 148 3.08 -4.68 -16.05
C ALA A 148 2.52 -3.55 -15.19
N HIS A 149 2.65 -3.71 -13.87
CA HIS A 149 2.49 -2.63 -12.92
C HIS A 149 3.86 -2.10 -12.53
N ILE A 150 3.97 -0.78 -12.41
CA ILE A 150 5.21 -0.11 -12.01
C ILE A 150 4.91 0.67 -10.73
N ARG A 151 5.54 0.28 -9.63
CA ARG A 151 5.50 1.01 -8.37
C ARG A 151 6.82 1.73 -8.15
N VAL A 152 6.76 3.02 -7.89
CA VAL A 152 7.93 3.87 -7.67
C VAL A 152 7.85 4.48 -6.29
N LYS A 153 8.82 4.16 -5.43
CA LYS A 153 9.05 4.83 -4.16
C LYS A 153 10.26 5.74 -4.32
N ALA A 154 10.22 6.92 -3.71
CA ALA A 154 11.40 7.75 -3.55
C ALA A 154 11.51 8.24 -2.11
N GLY A 155 12.69 8.10 -1.54
CA GLY A 155 13.09 8.67 -0.25
C GLY A 155 14.14 9.77 -0.45
N GLY A 156 14.24 10.68 0.52
CA GLY A 156 15.19 11.79 0.52
C GLY A 156 14.98 12.66 1.75
N ARG A 157 15.80 13.71 1.92
CA ARG A 157 15.60 14.69 3.01
C ARG A 157 14.28 15.43 2.85
N ASP A 158 13.91 15.75 1.61
CA ASP A 158 12.64 16.39 1.25
C ASP A 158 11.78 15.44 0.43
N LYS A 159 11.02 14.57 1.09
CA LYS A 159 10.09 13.63 0.42
C LYS A 159 8.88 14.33 -0.20
N ASN A 160 8.60 15.54 0.24
CA ASN A 160 7.42 16.30 -0.19
C ASN A 160 7.71 16.99 -1.53
N GLY A 161 6.76 16.92 -2.46
CA GLY A 161 6.85 17.65 -3.73
C GLY A 161 7.57 16.91 -4.85
N ILE A 162 8.02 15.67 -4.66
CA ILE A 162 8.61 14.87 -5.73
C ILE A 162 7.49 14.39 -6.66
N ARG A 163 7.58 14.79 -7.93
CA ARG A 163 6.74 14.35 -9.03
C ARG A 163 7.49 13.30 -9.85
N VAL A 164 6.83 12.16 -10.05
CA VAL A 164 7.30 11.03 -10.83
C VAL A 164 6.51 10.99 -12.14
N THR A 165 7.21 11.12 -13.25
CA THR A 165 6.61 11.09 -14.59
C THR A 165 7.11 9.89 -15.37
N LEU A 166 6.18 9.07 -15.86
CA LEU A 166 6.46 7.95 -16.76
C LEU A 166 6.28 8.41 -18.22
N LYS A 167 7.31 8.22 -19.04
CA LYS A 167 7.33 8.58 -20.47
C LYS A 167 7.61 7.37 -21.36
N LYS A 168 7.10 7.42 -22.59
CA LYS A 168 7.39 6.49 -23.68
C LYS A 168 7.89 7.28 -24.89
N GLY A 169 9.22 7.36 -25.04
CA GLY A 169 9.85 8.33 -25.94
C GLY A 169 9.55 9.76 -25.47
N GLU A 170 9.12 10.63 -26.37
CA GLU A 170 8.78 12.03 -26.04
C GLU A 170 7.38 12.18 -25.39
N ARG A 171 6.55 11.14 -25.47
CA ARG A 171 5.17 11.17 -24.95
C ARG A 171 5.14 10.87 -23.46
N GLU A 172 4.54 11.77 -22.69
CA GLU A 172 4.15 11.51 -21.31
C GLU A 172 2.97 10.53 -21.26
N ILE A 173 3.11 9.48 -20.44
CA ILE A 173 2.06 8.50 -20.18
C ILE A 173 1.26 8.91 -18.95
N SER A 174 1.95 9.23 -17.86
CA SER A 174 1.32 9.66 -16.61
C SER A 174 2.34 10.38 -15.73
N SER A 175 1.86 11.34 -14.93
CA SER A 175 2.64 12.07 -13.94
C SER A 175 1.92 12.10 -12.61
N GLN A 176 2.58 11.64 -11.56
CA GLN A 176 2.02 11.54 -10.21
C GLN A 176 2.92 12.25 -9.20
N LEU A 177 2.30 12.96 -8.27
CA LEU A 177 3.00 13.47 -7.10
C LEU A 177 3.12 12.33 -6.08
N LEU A 178 4.28 12.17 -5.44
CA LEU A 178 4.46 11.20 -4.36
C LEU A 178 3.77 11.69 -3.07
N SER A 179 2.44 11.55 -3.02
CA SER A 179 1.63 11.73 -1.81
C SER A 179 1.28 10.35 -1.25
N GLY A 180 1.87 9.95 -0.12
CA GLY A 180 1.62 8.63 0.48
C GLY A 180 2.72 7.58 0.28
N GLY A 181 3.90 7.99 -0.18
CA GLY A 181 5.12 7.17 -0.16
C GLY A 181 5.43 6.39 -1.44
N TYR A 182 4.51 6.29 -2.40
CA TYR A 182 4.77 5.72 -3.72
C TYR A 182 3.86 6.31 -4.82
N ALA A 183 4.26 6.12 -6.07
CA ALA A 183 3.45 6.32 -7.28
C ALA A 183 3.23 4.95 -7.92
N LEU A 184 2.02 4.71 -8.45
CA LEU A 184 1.64 3.44 -9.08
C LEU A 184 1.15 3.67 -10.50
N PHE A 185 1.76 2.98 -11.45
CA PHE A 185 1.35 2.98 -12.85
C PHE A 185 0.87 1.57 -13.20
N GLU A 186 -0.41 1.45 -13.52
CA GLU A 186 -1.07 0.17 -13.79
C GLU A 186 -1.19 -0.11 -15.28
N ASP A 187 -1.37 -1.38 -15.66
CA ASP A 187 -1.63 -1.81 -17.03
C ASP A 187 -0.62 -1.29 -18.09
N ILE A 188 0.65 -1.10 -17.73
CA ILE A 188 1.67 -0.57 -18.62
C ILE A 188 2.10 -1.63 -19.64
N PRO A 189 1.96 -1.38 -20.96
CA PRO A 189 2.34 -2.36 -21.95
C PRO A 189 3.86 -2.53 -22.01
N PHE A 190 4.34 -3.69 -22.46
CA PHE A 190 5.78 -3.91 -22.64
C PHE A 190 6.39 -2.91 -23.65
N GLY A 191 7.68 -2.58 -23.46
CA GLY A 191 8.38 -1.58 -24.26
C GLY A 191 9.44 -0.79 -23.48
N ARG A 192 9.96 0.26 -24.13
CA ARG A 192 10.96 1.17 -23.56
C ARG A 192 10.29 2.37 -22.90
N TYR A 193 10.75 2.70 -21.70
CA TYR A 193 10.21 3.75 -20.86
C TYR A 193 11.29 4.55 -20.16
N GLU A 194 10.90 5.73 -19.73
CA GLU A 194 11.69 6.61 -18.89
C GLU A 194 10.86 7.04 -17.68
N ILE A 195 11.45 6.94 -16.49
CA ILE A 195 10.90 7.55 -15.29
C ILE A 195 11.73 8.80 -14.98
N VAL A 196 11.06 9.94 -14.94
CA VAL A 196 11.66 11.25 -14.62
C VAL A 196 11.20 11.66 -13.23
N PHE A 197 12.16 11.97 -12.37
CA PHE A 197 11.93 12.53 -11.04
C PHE A 197 12.14 14.04 -11.09
N SER A 198 11.18 14.83 -10.59
CA SER A 198 11.29 16.28 -10.54
C SER A 198 10.69 16.86 -9.27
N THR A 199 11.22 17.98 -8.80
CA THR A 199 10.69 18.74 -7.65
C THR A 199 10.67 20.22 -8.00
N ASN A 200 9.53 20.89 -7.81
CA ASN A 200 9.36 22.32 -8.13
C ASN A 200 9.83 22.68 -9.56
N GLY A 201 9.56 21.79 -10.53
CA GLY A 201 9.96 21.97 -11.93
C GLY A 201 11.43 21.67 -12.24
N SER A 202 12.25 21.36 -11.24
CA SER A 202 13.65 20.96 -11.44
C SER A 202 13.79 19.45 -11.53
N GLU A 203 14.45 18.94 -12.58
CA GLU A 203 14.71 17.50 -12.72
C GLU A 203 15.77 17.02 -11.71
N LEU A 204 15.42 16.00 -10.93
CA LEU A 204 16.31 15.33 -9.99
C LEU A 204 17.11 14.22 -10.67
N GLY A 205 16.48 13.50 -11.60
CA GLY A 205 17.14 12.50 -12.42
C GLY A 205 16.15 11.70 -13.27
N THR A 206 16.71 10.93 -14.21
CA THR A 206 15.96 10.11 -15.15
C THR A 206 16.47 8.66 -15.13
N TYR A 207 15.55 7.71 -15.20
CA TYR A 207 15.83 6.28 -15.31
C TYR A 207 15.19 5.67 -16.56
N THR A 208 16.01 5.23 -17.50
CA THR A 208 15.58 4.56 -18.72
C THR A 208 15.63 3.04 -18.56
N PHE A 209 14.58 2.34 -18.98
CA PHE A 209 14.50 0.88 -18.92
C PHE A 209 13.64 0.31 -20.05
N GLU A 210 13.76 -1.00 -20.27
CA GLU A 210 12.97 -1.77 -21.24
C GLU A 210 12.30 -2.94 -20.52
N ILE A 211 10.98 -3.04 -20.65
CA ILE A 211 10.18 -4.19 -20.24
C ILE A 211 10.03 -5.09 -21.45
N ARG A 212 10.51 -6.33 -21.35
CA ARG A 212 10.45 -7.35 -22.40
C ARG A 212 10.23 -8.72 -21.78
N GLU A 213 9.60 -9.60 -22.53
CA GLU A 213 9.43 -10.98 -22.11
C GLU A 213 10.76 -11.75 -22.18
N SER A 214 11.13 -12.42 -21.08
CA SER A 214 12.27 -13.34 -21.08
C SER A 214 11.82 -14.71 -21.58
N ARG A 215 12.39 -15.18 -22.70
CA ARG A 215 12.12 -16.51 -23.28
C ARG A 215 12.78 -17.67 -22.52
N ASN A 216 12.89 -17.58 -21.20
CA ASN A 216 13.45 -18.68 -20.41
C ASN A 216 12.30 -19.61 -20.03
N GLY A 217 12.04 -20.56 -20.92
CA GLY A 217 11.32 -21.80 -20.62
C GLY A 217 12.23 -22.83 -19.97
#